data_AF-A0A2G6DRK2-F1
#
_entry.id   AF-A0A2G6DRK2-F1
#
_cell.length_a   1.000
_cell.length_b   1.000
_cell.length_c   1.000
_cell.angle_alpha   90.00
_cell.angle_beta   90.00
_cell.angle_gamma   90.00
#
_symmetry.space_group_name_H-M   'P 1'
#
loop_
_entity.id
_entity.type
_entity.pdbx_description
1 polymer ?
#
loop_
_entity_poly.entity_id
_entity_poly.type
_entity_poly.pdbx_seq_one_letter_code
_entity_poly.pdbx_strand_id
1 'polypeptide(L)'
;MNIEYYHKNIESLGSASRAYVEEKLKSLEKLTEVRDVHVEISQRKDGDFFMNITVRSNNGNEYRAEEKNLTINACIDIIQDELRNQIRRDTEKTRVLQRRGGRSIKKKMTIDENARF
;
A
#
# COMPACT_ATOMS: atom_id res chain seq x y z
N MET A 1 -10.83 5.58 -5.86
CA MET A 1 -10.49 5.48 -4.42
C MET A 1 -11.45 6.30 -3.57
N ASN A 2 -12.10 5.67 -2.58
CA ASN A 2 -12.78 6.39 -1.50
C ASN A 2 -11.82 6.56 -0.31
N ILE A 3 -11.74 7.76 0.28
CA ILE A 3 -10.81 8.05 1.39
C ILE A 3 -11.63 8.46 2.61
N GLU A 4 -11.52 7.67 3.67
CA GLU A 4 -12.16 7.94 4.95
C GLU A 4 -11.11 8.44 5.95
N TYR A 5 -11.40 9.58 6.57
CA TYR A 5 -10.53 10.18 7.58
C TYR A 5 -11.12 10.01 8.96
N TYR A 6 -10.31 9.48 9.88
CA TYR A 6 -10.63 9.36 11.29
C TYR A 6 -9.63 10.20 12.09
N HIS A 7 -10.14 11.15 12.87
CA HIS A 7 -9.33 12.04 13.68
C HIS A 7 -9.53 11.73 15.15
N LYS A 8 -8.43 11.60 15.89
CA LYS A 8 -8.43 11.40 17.34
C LYS A 8 -7.62 12.50 18.01
N ASN A 9 -8.26 13.29 18.86
CA ASN A 9 -7.66 14.44 19.55
C ASN A 9 -7.21 15.59 18.64
N ILE A 10 -7.75 15.69 17.41
CA ILE A 10 -7.53 16.80 16.48
C ILE A 10 -8.91 17.21 15.95
N GLU A 11 -9.22 18.51 15.93
CA GLU A 11 -10.52 19.01 15.46
C GLU A 11 -10.63 18.98 13.93
N SER A 12 -9.54 19.29 13.20
CA SER A 12 -9.50 19.16 11.73
C SER A 12 -8.07 19.19 11.18
N LEU A 13 -7.88 18.56 10.01
CA LEU A 13 -6.68 18.79 9.19
C LEU A 13 -6.84 20.09 8.39
N GLY A 14 -5.76 20.87 8.30
CA GLY A 14 -5.70 21.99 7.35
C GLY A 14 -5.88 21.51 5.90
N SER A 15 -6.50 22.35 5.06
CA SER A 15 -6.80 22.03 3.66
C SER A 15 -5.54 21.65 2.85
N ALA A 16 -4.41 22.31 3.11
CA ALA A 16 -3.14 22.01 2.46
C ALA A 16 -2.60 20.61 2.82
N SER A 17 -2.63 20.24 4.11
CA SER A 17 -2.18 18.92 4.57
C SER A 17 -3.06 17.81 4.03
N ARG A 18 -4.38 18.05 3.94
CA ARG A 18 -5.30 17.09 3.35
C ARG A 18 -5.01 16.87 1.86
N ALA A 19 -4.84 17.95 1.10
CA ALA A 19 -4.50 17.87 -0.32
C ALA A 19 -3.18 17.11 -0.54
N TYR A 20 -2.18 17.34 0.30
CA TYR A 20 -0.90 16.62 0.25
C TYR A 20 -1.08 15.11 0.49
N VAL A 21 -1.85 14.72 1.51
CA VAL A 21 -2.15 13.31 1.78
C VAL A 21 -2.90 12.67 0.61
N GLU A 22 -3.90 13.35 0.05
CA GLU A 22 -4.66 12.85 -1.10
C GLU A 22 -3.78 12.67 -2.35
N GLU A 23 -2.87 13.59 -2.64
CA GLU A 23 -1.91 13.48 -3.75
C GLU A 23 -1.00 12.25 -3.58
N LYS A 24 -0.46 12.07 -2.36
CA LYS A 24 0.44 10.95 -2.04
C LYS A 24 -0.27 9.62 -2.14
N LEU A 25 -1.51 9.52 -1.66
CA LEU A 25 -2.31 8.30 -1.76
C LEU A 25 -2.73 8.00 -3.21
N LYS A 26 -3.10 9.01 -4.01
CA LYS A 26 -3.40 8.83 -5.43
C LYS A 26 -2.23 8.24 -6.21
N SER A 27 -0.99 8.52 -5.81
CA SER A 27 0.18 7.91 -6.45
C SER A 27 0.23 6.38 -6.32
N LEU A 28 -0.45 5.80 -5.32
CA LEU A 28 -0.53 4.35 -5.11
C LEU A 28 -1.45 3.66 -6.12
N GLU A 29 -2.45 4.37 -6.69
CA GLU A 29 -3.34 3.84 -7.74
C GLU A 29 -2.55 3.44 -8.99
N LYS A 30 -1.36 4.01 -9.22
CA LYS A 30 -0.48 3.62 -10.34
C LYS A 30 0.11 2.21 -10.18
N LEU A 31 0.11 1.66 -8.97
CA LEU A 31 0.74 0.37 -8.65
C LEU A 31 -0.30 -0.74 -8.48
N THR A 32 -1.47 -0.40 -7.97
CA THR A 32 -2.55 -1.36 -7.72
C THR A 32 -3.91 -0.64 -7.77
N GLU A 33 -4.97 -1.36 -8.10
CA GLU A 33 -6.32 -0.82 -8.03
C GLU A 33 -6.77 -0.68 -6.58
N VAL A 34 -6.88 0.56 -6.12
CA VAL A 34 -7.26 0.90 -4.74
C VAL A 34 -8.77 1.08 -4.65
N ARG A 35 -9.39 0.32 -3.75
CA ARG A 35 -10.83 0.39 -3.46
C ARG A 35 -11.10 1.48 -2.42
N ASP A 36 -10.63 1.22 -1.21
CA ASP A 36 -10.92 1.99 0.00
C ASP A 36 -9.62 2.31 0.73
N VAL A 37 -9.50 3.53 1.25
CA VAL A 37 -8.39 3.97 2.08
C VAL A 37 -8.92 4.55 3.37
N HIS A 38 -8.42 4.03 4.49
CA HIS A 38 -8.74 4.51 5.83
C HIS A 38 -7.50 5.20 6.38
N VAL A 39 -7.65 6.48 6.75
CA VAL A 39 -6.59 7.31 7.29
C VAL A 39 -6.95 7.68 8.72
N GLU A 40 -6.26 7.09 9.69
CA GLU A 40 -6.38 7.45 11.09
C GLU A 40 -5.24 8.39 11.49
N ILE A 41 -5.58 9.55 12.05
CA ILE A 41 -4.60 10.52 12.53
C ILE A 41 -4.91 10.83 13.98
N SER A 42 -3.90 10.67 14.83
CA SER A 42 -4.00 10.96 16.27
C SER A 42 -2.86 11.83 16.74
N GLN A 43 -3.14 12.75 17.65
CA GLN A 43 -2.12 13.54 18.34
C GLN A 43 -1.97 13.04 19.78
N ARG A 44 -0.72 12.77 20.19
CA ARG A 44 -0.38 12.42 21.57
C ARG A 44 -0.13 13.68 22.40
N LYS A 45 -0.17 13.51 23.73
CA LYS A 45 0.14 14.58 24.71
C LYS A 45 1.55 15.15 24.53
N ASP A 46 2.47 14.35 24.02
CA ASP A 46 3.86 14.73 23.77
C ASP A 46 4.02 15.66 22.55
N GLY A 47 2.94 15.92 21.79
CA GLY A 47 2.93 16.75 20.59
C GLY A 47 3.12 15.98 19.28
N ASP A 48 3.63 14.75 19.37
CA ASP A 48 3.85 13.89 18.20
C ASP A 48 2.53 13.42 17.55
N PHE A 49 2.55 13.35 16.22
CA PHE A 49 1.49 12.77 15.40
C PHE A 49 1.74 11.29 15.20
N PHE A 50 0.68 10.51 15.33
CA PHE A 50 0.65 9.11 14.99
C PHE A 50 -0.39 8.89 13.90
N MET A 51 0.06 8.40 12.76
CA MET A 51 -0.75 8.19 11.56
C MET A 51 -0.78 6.72 11.22
N ASN A 52 -1.97 6.18 10.97
CA ASN A 52 -2.16 4.81 10.50
C ASN A 52 -2.96 4.86 9.20
N ILE A 53 -2.45 4.23 8.15
CA ILE A 53 -3.13 4.15 6.86
C ILE A 53 -3.34 2.69 6.50
N THR A 54 -4.60 2.36 6.23
CA THR A 54 -5.00 1.07 5.69
C THR A 54 -5.52 1.26 4.28
N VAL A 55 -4.89 0.59 3.32
CA VAL A 55 -5.25 0.60 1.90
C VAL A 55 -5.78 -0.77 1.52
N ARG A 56 -7.03 -0.83 1.06
CA ARG A 56 -7.64 -2.05 0.53
C ARG A 56 -7.65 -2.03 -0.99
N SER A 57 -7.11 -3.08 -1.59
CA SER A 57 -7.11 -3.26 -3.05
C SER A 57 -8.34 -4.04 -3.52
N ASN A 58 -8.70 -3.87 -4.79
CA ASN A 58 -9.79 -4.65 -5.43
C ASN A 58 -9.52 -6.16 -5.42
N ASN A 59 -8.24 -6.55 -5.42
CA ASN A 59 -7.82 -7.95 -5.43
C ASN A 59 -8.00 -8.64 -4.07
N GLY A 60 -8.51 -7.93 -3.05
CA GLY A 60 -8.71 -8.44 -1.70
C GLY A 60 -7.48 -8.31 -0.78
N ASN A 61 -6.35 -7.80 -1.29
CA ASN A 61 -5.18 -7.53 -0.45
C ASN A 61 -5.39 -6.25 0.36
N GLU A 62 -4.96 -6.29 1.62
CA GLU A 62 -4.93 -5.16 2.54
C GLU A 62 -3.47 -4.81 2.87
N TYR A 63 -3.14 -3.53 2.72
CA TYR A 63 -1.82 -2.98 3.04
C TYR A 63 -1.97 -1.99 4.17
N ARG A 64 -1.12 -2.09 5.19
CA ARG A 64 -1.16 -1.22 6.35
C ARG A 64 0.22 -0.72 6.67
N ALA A 65 0.30 0.55 7.01
CA ALA A 65 1.51 1.18 7.50
C ALA A 65 1.16 2.21 8.57
N GLU A 66 2.03 2.32 9.56
CA GLU A 66 1.87 3.23 10.69
C GLU A 66 3.18 3.95 10.95
N GLU A 67 3.09 5.24 11.26
CA GLU A 67 4.27 6.04 11.54
C GLU A 67 4.01 7.11 12.59
N LYS A 68 5.05 7.42 13.37
CA LYS A 68 5.06 8.44 14.39
C LYS A 68 6.08 9.52 14.05
N ASN A 69 5.64 10.78 13.93
CA ASN A 69 6.55 11.88 13.65
C ASN A 69 6.03 13.23 14.18
N LEU A 70 6.88 14.25 14.17
CA LEU A 70 6.57 15.62 14.57
C LEU A 70 5.62 16.33 13.60
N THR A 71 5.58 15.89 12.34
CA THR A 71 4.72 16.49 11.30
C THR A 71 3.97 15.42 10.52
N ILE A 72 2.72 15.75 10.14
CA ILE A 72 1.86 14.88 9.33
C ILE A 72 2.51 14.58 7.97
N ASN A 73 3.19 15.57 7.39
CA ASN A 73 3.86 15.43 6.09
C ASN A 73 4.99 14.40 6.14
N ALA A 74 5.78 14.38 7.22
CA ALA A 74 6.81 13.37 7.40
C ALA A 74 6.20 11.97 7.57
N CYS A 75 5.10 11.84 8.33
CA CYS A 75 4.41 10.56 8.50
C CYS A 75 3.93 10.01 7.14
N ILE A 76 3.24 10.83 6.34
CA ILE A 76 2.69 10.35 5.05
C ILE A 76 3.78 9.97 4.06
N ASP A 77 4.92 10.67 4.03
CA ASP A 77 6.01 10.33 3.13
C ASP A 77 6.62 8.96 3.47
N ILE A 78 6.86 8.68 4.75
CA ILE A 78 7.37 7.39 5.22
C ILE A 78 6.34 6.28 4.95
N ILE A 79 5.08 6.52 5.32
CA ILE A 79 3.98 5.57 5.11
C ILE A 79 3.79 5.26 3.62
N GLN A 80 3.86 6.26 2.75
CA GLN A 80 3.72 6.09 1.30
C GLN A 80 4.79 5.12 0.77
N ASP A 81 6.04 5.31 1.17
CA ASP A 81 7.14 4.46 0.72
C ASP A 81 7.02 3.03 1.25
N GLU A 82 6.57 2.86 2.50
CA GLU A 82 6.29 1.54 3.04
C GLU A 82 5.17 0.83 2.26
N LEU A 83 4.04 1.49 2.05
CA LEU A 83 2.91 0.95 1.28
C LEU A 83 3.33 0.59 -0.15
N ARG A 84 4.09 1.47 -0.81
CA ARG A 84 4.65 1.22 -2.16
C ARG A 84 5.51 -0.03 -2.18
N ASN A 85 6.35 -0.24 -1.18
CA ASN A 85 7.21 -1.41 -1.08
C ASN A 85 6.40 -2.69 -0.82
N GLN A 86 5.39 -2.64 0.04
CA GLN A 86 4.49 -3.78 0.27
C GLN A 86 3.75 -4.20 -1.01
N ILE A 87 3.14 -3.23 -1.72
CA ILE A 87 2.42 -3.47 -2.98
C ILE A 87 3.34 -4.07 -4.05
N ARG A 88 4.55 -3.53 -4.20
CA ARG A 88 5.53 -4.02 -5.18
C ARG A 88 5.95 -5.45 -4.88
N ARG A 89 6.26 -5.76 -3.63
CA ARG A 89 6.66 -7.11 -3.20
C ARG A 89 5.57 -8.14 -3.51
N ASP A 90 4.32 -7.80 -3.25
CA ASP A 90 3.21 -8.73 -3.48
C ASP A 90 2.93 -8.94 -4.99
N THR A 91 2.97 -7.86 -5.76
CA THR A 91 2.84 -7.92 -7.23
C THR A 91 3.94 -8.77 -7.86
N GLU A 92 5.19 -8.59 -7.41
CA GLU A 92 6.32 -9.38 -7.87
C GLU A 92 6.19 -10.86 -7.48
N LYS A 93 5.82 -11.13 -6.22
CA LYS A 93 5.59 -12.50 -5.73
C LYS A 93 4.55 -13.22 -6.59
N THR A 94 3.44 -12.57 -6.89
CA THR A 94 2.38 -13.12 -7.75
C THR A 94 2.90 -13.44 -9.15
N ARG A 95 3.65 -12.51 -9.76
CA ARG A 95 4.26 -12.70 -11.08
C ARG A 95 5.26 -13.87 -11.10
N VAL A 96 6.08 -13.99 -10.05
CA VAL A 96 7.06 -15.08 -9.92
C VAL A 96 6.35 -16.43 -9.78
N LEU A 97 5.30 -16.51 -8.96
CA LEU A 97 4.50 -17.73 -8.77
C LEU A 97 3.84 -18.18 -10.08
N GLN A 98 3.22 -17.25 -10.83
CA GLN A 98 2.62 -17.55 -12.13
C GLN A 98 3.66 -18.10 -13.13
N ARG A 99 4.84 -17.45 -13.22
CA ARG A 99 5.93 -17.91 -14.08
C ARG A 99 6.44 -19.29 -13.69
N ARG A 100 6.61 -19.55 -12.39
CA ARG A 100 7.06 -20.84 -11.88
C ARG A 100 6.02 -21.93 -12.14
N GLY A 101 4.74 -21.64 -11.93
CA GLY A 101 3.63 -22.53 -12.24
C GLY A 101 3.58 -22.91 -13.72
N GLY A 102 3.63 -21.91 -14.62
CA GLY A 102 3.67 -22.15 -16.06
C GLY A 102 4.87 -22.98 -16.51
N ARG A 103 6.06 -22.75 -15.94
CA ARG A 103 7.25 -23.59 -16.19
C ARG A 103 7.06 -25.03 -15.69
N SER A 104 6.42 -25.22 -14.55
CA SER A 104 6.14 -26.55 -14.00
C SER A 104 5.14 -27.32 -14.86
N ILE A 105 4.05 -26.67 -15.29
CA ILE A 105 3.06 -27.26 -16.20
C ILE A 105 3.71 -27.60 -17.53
N LYS A 106 4.47 -26.67 -18.14
CA LYS A 106 5.19 -26.92 -19.38
C LYS A 106 6.10 -28.15 -19.26
N LYS A 107 6.85 -28.28 -18.15
CA LYS A 107 7.71 -29.45 -17.89
C LYS A 107 6.90 -30.76 -17.85
N LYS A 108 5.71 -30.76 -17.26
CA LYS A 108 4.85 -31.96 -17.16
C LYS A 108 4.15 -32.32 -18.47
N MET A 109 3.94 -31.34 -19.35
CA MET A 109 3.25 -31.54 -20.63
C MET A 109 4.21 -31.83 -21.80
N THR A 110 5.53 -31.74 -21.61
CA THR A 110 6.49 -32.11 -22.65
C THR A 110 6.43 -33.62 -22.88
N ILE A 111 6.14 -34.04 -24.12
CA ILE A 111 6.03 -35.45 -24.53
C ILE A 111 7.41 -36.14 -24.56
N ASP A 112 8.47 -35.38 -24.81
CA ASP A 112 9.86 -35.84 -24.86
C ASP A 112 10.69 -35.20 -23.72
N GLU A 113 11.26 -36.02 -22.84
CA GLU A 113 12.09 -35.56 -21.73
C GLU A 113 13.38 -34.83 -22.17
N ASN A 114 13.85 -35.08 -23.40
CA ASN A 114 15.06 -34.48 -23.97
C ASN A 114 14.83 -33.15 -24.70
N ALA A 115 13.58 -32.79 -25.04
CA ALA A 115 13.26 -31.55 -25.76
C ALA A 115 13.41 -30.26 -24.91
N ARG A 116 14.09 -30.38 -23.76
CA ARG A 116 14.29 -29.31 -22.77
C ARG A 116 15.53 -28.45 -23.05
N PHE A 117 16.33 -28.85 -24.04
CA PHE A 117 17.43 -28.09 -24.62
C PHE A 117 17.05 -27.58 -25.99
#